data_AF-A0AAW1YME0-F1
#
_entry.id   AF-A0AAW1YME0-F1
#
_cell.length_a   1.000
_cell.length_b   1.000
_cell.length_c   1.000
_cell.angle_alpha   90.00
_cell.angle_beta   90.00
_cell.angle_gamma   90.00
#
_symmetry.space_group_name_H-M   'P 1'
#
loop_
_entity.id
_entity.type
_entity.pdbx_description
1 polymer ?
#
loop_
_entity_poly.entity_id
_entity_poly.type
_entity_poly.pdbx_seq_one_letter_code
_entity_poly.pdbx_strand_id
1 'polypeptide(L)'
;MVLKSLNSDDLEVGDFHAFYLDFRRRFLRLLGVSFQSMDYRLAMSILDPKINFTELEPRSNISDGLLKSTKDFFSPYDMKRLEAYTNHLADFHMILDLVRTISDLYFQEKLPVTLSYAQASILLCIGLQSRDISYIEGVMKLERQQILSLFIKVIKKVYKYLYTIASEEIQSTLPQPKVTLMEPHKISVDEDLENAAREVEAKMRSNTEGSLNPELFQKYAIVDGDAEFENALQNGGKIPTGGVISVKSSRNKKEEHAKHRESDKSGKSRGKNEHGSSSKSNKKRKSSH
;
A
#
# COMPACT_ATOMS: atom_id res chain seq x y z
N MET A 1 -10.62 51.74 -16.81
CA MET A 1 -9.43 52.55 -16.44
C MET A 1 -8.23 51.61 -16.44
N VAL A 2 -7.18 51.94 -17.18
CA VAL A 2 -5.93 51.16 -17.19
C VAL A 2 -4.89 52.01 -16.47
N LEU A 3 -4.27 51.45 -15.43
CA LEU A 3 -3.26 52.14 -14.64
C LEU A 3 -1.88 51.65 -15.07
N LYS A 4 -0.98 52.58 -15.38
CA LYS A 4 0.43 52.29 -15.64
C LYS A 4 1.24 53.12 -14.65
N SER A 5 1.99 52.44 -13.78
CA SER A 5 2.96 53.13 -12.93
C SER A 5 4.05 53.75 -13.82
N LEU A 6 4.38 55.00 -13.55
CA LEU A 6 5.56 55.66 -14.11
C LEU A 6 6.59 55.73 -12.99
N ASN A 7 7.74 55.08 -13.19
CA ASN A 7 8.84 55.17 -12.24
C ASN A 7 9.33 56.62 -12.24
N SER A 8 9.03 57.33 -11.15
CA SER A 8 9.51 58.66 -10.86
C SER A 8 10.29 58.50 -9.56
N ASP A 9 11.57 58.88 -9.54
CA ASP A 9 12.42 58.72 -8.35
C ASP A 9 11.88 59.49 -7.13
N ASP A 10 10.99 60.46 -7.37
CA ASP A 10 10.40 61.34 -6.35
C ASP A 10 9.11 60.81 -5.69
N LEU A 11 8.53 59.70 -6.18
CA LEU A 11 7.27 59.15 -5.67
C LEU A 11 7.37 57.63 -5.50
N GLU A 12 7.28 57.15 -4.26
CA GLU A 12 7.05 55.73 -3.98
C GLU A 12 5.62 55.36 -4.43
N VAL A 13 5.48 55.00 -5.70
CA VAL A 13 4.19 54.56 -6.25
C VAL A 13 3.84 53.21 -5.64
N GLY A 14 2.73 53.16 -4.91
CA GLY A 14 2.26 51.94 -4.23
C GLY A 14 2.11 50.75 -5.18
N ASP A 15 2.36 49.56 -4.66
CA ASP A 15 2.33 48.31 -5.42
C ASP A 15 0.92 48.03 -5.99
N PHE A 16 0.76 48.24 -7.31
CA PHE A 16 -0.48 47.94 -8.03
C PHE A 16 -0.72 46.44 -8.19
N HIS A 17 0.22 45.57 -7.81
CA HIS A 17 0.06 44.13 -7.90
C HIS A 17 -1.16 43.63 -7.12
N ALA A 18 -1.39 44.15 -5.91
CA ALA A 18 -2.55 43.78 -5.10
C ALA A 18 -3.89 44.15 -5.79
N PHE A 19 -3.96 45.33 -6.43
CA PHE A 19 -5.11 45.76 -7.20
C PHE A 19 -5.32 44.89 -8.45
N TYR A 20 -4.24 44.53 -9.14
CA TYR A 20 -4.29 43.63 -10.29
C TYR A 20 -4.81 42.24 -9.92
N LEU A 21 -4.32 41.66 -8.81
CA LEU A 21 -4.80 40.36 -8.34
C LEU A 21 -6.28 40.38 -7.97
N ASP A 22 -6.76 41.44 -7.32
CA ASP A 22 -8.19 41.58 -7.00
C ASP A 22 -9.03 41.80 -8.26
N PHE A 23 -8.58 42.65 -9.19
CA PHE A 23 -9.21 42.83 -10.49
C PHE A 23 -9.34 41.50 -11.23
N ARG A 24 -8.26 40.72 -11.33
CA ARG A 24 -8.26 39.41 -12.00
C ARG A 24 -9.29 38.47 -11.38
N ARG A 25 -9.35 38.38 -10.05
CA ARG A 25 -10.33 37.55 -9.34
C ARG A 25 -11.76 37.99 -9.62
N ARG A 26 -12.04 39.30 -9.61
CA ARG A 26 -13.38 39.84 -9.92
C ARG A 26 -13.73 39.61 -11.39
N PHE A 27 -12.79 39.83 -12.31
CA PHE A 27 -12.99 39.63 -13.73
C PHE A 27 -13.36 38.18 -14.06
N LEU A 28 -12.69 37.20 -13.45
CA LEU A 28 -13.02 35.77 -13.59
C LEU A 28 -14.46 35.43 -13.14
N ARG A 29 -14.92 36.06 -12.05
CA ARG A 29 -16.30 35.91 -11.58
C ARG A 29 -17.29 36.56 -12.55
N LEU A 30 -16.98 37.75 -13.07
CA LEU A 30 -17.85 38.46 -14.01
C LEU A 30 -17.93 37.80 -15.39
N LEU A 31 -16.90 37.05 -15.82
CA LEU A 31 -16.89 36.29 -17.08
C LEU A 31 -18.03 35.27 -17.20
N GLY A 32 -18.48 34.71 -16.07
CA GLY A 32 -19.61 33.77 -16.04
C GLY A 32 -20.99 34.41 -15.99
N VAL A 33 -21.07 35.73 -15.80
CA VAL A 33 -22.35 36.43 -15.57
C VAL A 33 -22.49 37.59 -16.54
N SER A 34 -21.80 38.71 -16.29
CA SER A 34 -21.95 39.94 -17.07
C SER A 34 -21.15 39.97 -18.35
N PHE A 35 -20.03 39.24 -18.42
CA PHE A 35 -19.15 39.20 -19.60
C PHE A 35 -19.24 37.87 -20.36
N GLN A 36 -20.36 37.17 -20.24
CA GLN A 36 -20.59 35.92 -20.96
C GLN A 36 -20.48 36.13 -22.49
N SER A 37 -20.96 37.25 -23.01
CA SER A 37 -20.99 37.61 -24.45
C SER A 37 -19.76 38.35 -24.93
N MET A 38 -18.77 38.55 -24.06
CA MET A 38 -17.51 39.15 -24.46
C MET A 38 -16.76 38.22 -25.43
N ASP A 39 -16.10 38.81 -26.43
CA ASP A 39 -15.22 38.06 -27.33
C ASP A 39 -14.12 37.36 -26.50
N TYR A 40 -13.98 36.05 -26.70
CA TYR A 40 -12.98 35.23 -26.02
C TYR A 40 -11.56 35.75 -26.27
N ARG A 41 -11.28 36.33 -27.44
CA ARG A 41 -9.96 36.90 -27.76
C ARG A 41 -9.64 38.08 -26.87
N LEU A 42 -10.64 38.94 -26.66
CA LEU A 42 -10.53 40.09 -25.76
C LEU A 42 -10.39 39.63 -24.31
N ALA A 43 -11.20 38.68 -23.87
CA ALA A 43 -11.12 38.12 -22.52
C ALA A 43 -9.75 37.45 -22.26
N MET A 44 -9.21 36.70 -23.23
CA MET A 44 -7.86 36.14 -23.16
C MET A 44 -6.79 37.22 -23.12
N SER A 45 -6.93 38.30 -23.89
CA SER A 45 -5.99 39.44 -23.88
C SER A 45 -6.02 40.23 -22.58
N ILE A 46 -7.17 40.33 -21.90
CA ILE A 46 -7.30 41.02 -20.62
C ILE A 46 -6.72 40.16 -19.49
N LEU A 47 -6.95 38.84 -19.55
CA LEU A 47 -6.42 37.90 -18.56
C LEU A 47 -4.92 37.68 -18.72
N ASP A 48 -4.40 37.74 -19.94
CA ASP A 48 -3.02 37.42 -20.30
C ASP A 48 -2.46 36.24 -19.46
N PRO A 49 -3.11 35.06 -19.53
CA PRO A 49 -2.75 33.94 -18.66
C PRO A 49 -1.34 33.47 -19.00
N LYS A 50 -0.53 33.13 -17.99
CA LYS A 50 0.75 32.45 -18.22
C LYS A 50 0.52 31.12 -18.96
N ILE A 51 0.89 31.11 -20.24
CA ILE A 51 0.74 29.95 -21.15
C ILE A 51 1.90 28.97 -20.95
N ASN A 52 3.10 29.51 -20.69
CA ASN A 52 4.33 28.77 -20.49
C ASN A 52 4.71 28.76 -19.01
N PHE A 53 4.44 27.65 -18.34
CA PHE A 53 5.06 27.31 -17.07
C PHE A 53 6.37 26.59 -17.39
N THR A 54 7.49 27.30 -17.38
CA THR A 54 8.81 26.67 -17.43
C THR A 54 8.99 25.89 -16.12
N GLU A 55 9.46 24.65 -16.19
CA GLU A 55 9.67 23.73 -15.06
C GLU A 55 10.61 24.27 -13.95
N LEU A 56 11.17 25.46 -14.13
CA LEU A 56 12.19 26.12 -13.30
C LEU A 56 11.65 27.19 -12.35
N GLU A 57 10.37 27.60 -12.41
CA GLU A 57 9.82 28.45 -11.34
C GLU A 57 9.61 27.61 -10.07
N PRO A 58 10.12 28.06 -8.91
CA PRO A 58 10.18 27.23 -7.72
C PRO A 58 8.77 26.83 -7.32
N ARG A 59 8.52 25.52 -7.34
CA ARG A 59 7.34 24.84 -6.77
C ARG A 59 7.06 25.21 -5.30
N SER A 60 7.90 26.04 -4.68
CA SER A 60 8.04 26.23 -3.24
C SER A 60 6.93 27.03 -2.56
N ASN A 61 6.21 27.93 -3.25
CA ASN A 61 5.23 28.82 -2.58
C ASN A 61 3.78 28.58 -3.01
N ILE A 62 3.56 27.98 -4.19
CA ILE A 62 2.22 27.67 -4.71
C ILE A 62 1.78 26.28 -4.25
N SER A 63 2.71 25.32 -4.12
CA SER A 63 2.39 23.91 -3.84
C SER A 63 1.76 23.69 -2.47
N ASP A 64 2.24 24.33 -1.39
CA ASP A 64 1.72 24.08 -0.04
C ASP A 64 0.27 24.55 0.16
N GLY A 65 -0.08 25.70 -0.42
CA GLY A 65 -1.46 26.20 -0.43
C GLY A 65 -2.35 25.40 -1.39
N LEU A 66 -1.81 25.01 -2.55
CA LEU A 66 -2.54 24.26 -3.57
C LEU A 66 -2.84 22.82 -3.13
N LEU A 67 -1.90 22.13 -2.46
CA LEU A 67 -2.05 20.76 -1.95
C LEU A 67 -3.16 20.64 -0.91
N LYS A 68 -3.23 21.61 0.00
CA LYS A 68 -4.32 21.66 0.98
C LYS A 68 -5.65 21.97 0.28
N SER A 69 -5.60 22.86 -0.70
CA SER A 69 -6.76 23.35 -1.42
C SER A 69 -7.30 22.38 -2.48
N THR A 70 -6.51 21.45 -3.02
CA THR A 70 -6.98 20.45 -4.00
C THR A 70 -7.95 19.47 -3.35
N LYS A 71 -7.76 19.10 -2.09
CA LYS A 71 -8.74 18.31 -1.32
C LYS A 71 -10.02 19.09 -1.03
N ASP A 72 -9.93 20.40 -0.88
CA ASP A 72 -11.09 21.28 -0.68
C ASP A 72 -11.90 21.44 -1.98
N PHE A 73 -11.25 21.36 -3.14
CA PHE A 73 -11.89 21.57 -4.44
C PHE A 73 -12.31 20.30 -5.19
N PHE A 74 -11.62 19.18 -4.99
CA PHE A 74 -11.87 17.93 -5.71
C PHE A 74 -12.02 16.74 -4.77
N SER A 75 -13.14 16.03 -4.92
CA SER A 75 -13.37 14.76 -4.24
C SER A 75 -12.57 13.62 -4.90
N PRO A 76 -12.21 12.55 -4.19
CA PRO A 76 -11.63 11.35 -4.81
C PRO A 76 -12.51 10.75 -5.92
N TYR A 77 -13.84 10.95 -5.86
CA TYR A 77 -14.75 10.55 -6.93
C TYR A 77 -14.61 11.41 -8.18
N ASP A 78 -14.33 12.70 -8.02
CA ASP A 78 -14.09 13.62 -9.14
C ASP A 78 -12.81 13.25 -9.88
N MET A 79 -11.78 12.78 -9.17
CA MET A 79 -10.56 12.26 -9.78
C MET A 79 -10.85 11.07 -10.71
N LYS A 80 -11.69 10.13 -10.27
CA LYS A 80 -12.13 8.98 -11.09
C LYS A 80 -12.97 9.42 -12.29
N ARG A 81 -13.82 10.44 -12.13
CA ARG A 81 -14.61 11.01 -13.25
C ARG A 81 -13.72 11.65 -14.30
N LEU A 82 -12.71 12.42 -13.87
CA LEU A 82 -11.71 13.01 -14.76
C LEU A 82 -10.91 11.92 -15.48
N GLU A 83 -10.47 10.87 -14.77
CA GLU A 83 -9.79 9.73 -15.37
C GLU A 83 -10.66 9.05 -16.43
N ALA A 84 -11.92 8.71 -16.10
CA ALA A 84 -12.86 8.08 -17.02
C ALA A 84 -13.07 8.92 -18.29
N TYR A 85 -13.21 10.24 -18.15
CA TYR A 85 -13.33 11.14 -19.30
C TYR A 85 -12.05 11.17 -20.16
N THR A 86 -10.87 11.27 -19.54
CA THR A 86 -9.59 11.27 -20.28
C THR A 86 -9.31 9.97 -21.02
N ASN A 87 -9.90 8.87 -20.56
CA ASN A 87 -9.85 7.55 -21.18
C ASN A 87 -11.01 7.29 -22.16
N HIS A 88 -11.83 8.31 -22.48
CA HIS A 88 -13.00 8.21 -23.36
C HIS A 88 -14.08 7.22 -22.88
N LEU A 89 -14.15 6.96 -21.57
CA LEU A 89 -15.13 6.09 -20.93
C LEU A 89 -16.36 6.85 -20.41
N ALA A 90 -16.28 8.17 -20.34
CA ALA A 90 -17.34 9.06 -19.88
C ALA A 90 -17.62 10.16 -20.90
N ASP A 91 -18.86 10.62 -20.94
CA ASP A 91 -19.29 11.71 -21.80
C ASP A 91 -18.87 13.08 -21.22
N PHE A 92 -18.74 14.08 -22.09
CA PHE A 92 -18.40 15.47 -21.78
C PHE A 92 -19.27 16.06 -20.67
N HIS A 93 -20.58 15.78 -20.70
CA HIS A 93 -21.52 16.29 -19.71
C HIS A 93 -21.25 15.79 -18.29
N MET A 94 -20.57 14.65 -18.13
CA MET A 94 -20.25 14.07 -16.82
C MET A 94 -19.14 14.80 -16.08
N ILE A 95 -18.45 15.77 -16.69
CA ILE A 95 -17.38 16.52 -16.01
C ILE A 95 -17.61 18.03 -15.99
N LEU A 96 -18.70 18.51 -16.60
CA LEU A 96 -18.99 19.94 -16.79
C LEU A 96 -18.99 20.76 -15.49
N ASP A 97 -19.50 20.17 -14.40
CA ASP A 97 -19.47 20.73 -13.06
C ASP A 97 -18.05 21.00 -12.54
N LEU A 98 -17.10 20.13 -12.90
CA LEU A 98 -15.70 20.25 -12.51
C LEU A 98 -14.95 21.26 -13.38
N VAL A 99 -15.39 21.48 -14.63
CA VAL A 99 -14.72 22.37 -15.59
C VAL A 99 -14.67 23.80 -15.09
N ARG A 100 -15.74 24.26 -14.41
CA ARG A 100 -15.76 25.61 -13.84
C ARG A 100 -14.63 25.80 -12.84
N THR A 101 -14.52 24.89 -11.89
CA THR A 101 -13.48 24.90 -10.84
C THR A 101 -12.09 24.80 -11.45
N ILE A 102 -11.88 23.88 -12.40
CA ILE A 102 -10.60 23.72 -13.10
C ILE A 102 -10.20 25.02 -13.81
N SER A 103 -11.15 25.67 -14.48
CA SER A 103 -10.90 26.91 -15.20
C SER A 103 -10.55 28.04 -14.25
N ASP A 104 -11.33 28.22 -13.17
CA ASP A 104 -11.05 29.24 -12.15
C ASP A 104 -9.65 29.05 -11.54
N LEU A 105 -9.22 27.81 -11.27
CA LEU A 105 -7.89 27.51 -10.76
C LEU A 105 -6.78 27.74 -11.79
N TYR A 106 -7.01 27.38 -13.05
CA TYR A 106 -6.06 27.59 -14.13
C TYR A 106 -5.81 29.08 -14.37
N PHE A 107 -6.87 29.86 -14.54
CA PHE A 107 -6.76 31.30 -14.75
C PHE A 107 -6.39 32.06 -13.46
N GLN A 108 -6.39 31.46 -12.28
CA GLN A 108 -5.75 32.02 -11.08
C GLN A 108 -4.25 31.72 -11.00
N GLU A 109 -3.66 31.05 -12.01
CA GLU A 109 -2.25 30.62 -12.02
C GLU A 109 -1.91 29.66 -10.88
N LYS A 110 -2.94 29.05 -10.30
CA LYS A 110 -2.81 28.02 -9.26
C LYS A 110 -2.51 26.65 -9.86
N LEU A 111 -2.88 26.41 -11.11
CA LEU A 111 -2.54 25.19 -11.85
C LEU A 111 -1.43 25.50 -12.86
N PRO A 112 -0.16 25.16 -12.56
CA PRO A 112 0.97 25.37 -13.47
C PRO A 112 0.98 24.32 -14.60
N VAL A 113 -0.06 24.35 -15.44
CA VAL A 113 -0.23 23.44 -16.57
C VAL A 113 -0.01 24.19 -17.88
N THR A 114 0.95 23.76 -18.69
CA THR A 114 1.19 24.38 -20.00
C THR A 114 0.07 24.03 -20.98
N LEU A 115 -0.70 25.04 -21.41
CA LEU A 115 -1.75 24.88 -22.42
C LEU A 115 -1.38 25.68 -23.67
N SER A 116 -1.83 25.27 -24.86
CA SER A 116 -1.76 26.12 -26.05
C SER A 116 -2.76 27.28 -25.92
N TYR A 117 -2.55 28.40 -26.63
CA TYR A 117 -3.50 29.52 -26.66
C TYR A 117 -4.92 29.05 -27.06
N ALA A 118 -5.04 28.16 -28.05
CA ALA A 118 -6.34 27.59 -28.46
C ALA A 118 -6.96 26.72 -27.35
N GLN A 119 -6.14 25.93 -26.64
CA GLN A 119 -6.56 25.09 -25.52
C GLN A 119 -7.09 25.93 -24.34
N ALA A 120 -6.36 26.97 -23.96
CA ALA A 120 -6.76 27.90 -22.91
C ALA A 120 -8.03 28.67 -23.31
N SER A 121 -8.12 29.10 -24.56
CA SER A 121 -9.31 29.79 -25.09
C SER A 121 -10.56 28.91 -25.04
N ILE A 122 -10.45 27.63 -25.39
CA ILE A 122 -11.57 26.67 -25.29
C ILE A 122 -11.97 26.49 -23.82
N LEU A 123 -11.00 26.35 -22.92
CA LEU A 123 -11.25 26.23 -21.49
C LEU A 123 -11.97 27.47 -20.92
N LEU A 124 -11.56 28.67 -21.34
CA LEU A 124 -12.23 29.95 -21.01
C LEU A 124 -13.70 29.94 -21.47
N CYS A 125 -13.95 29.57 -22.72
CA CYS A 125 -15.30 29.60 -23.30
C CYS A 125 -16.24 28.62 -22.57
N ILE A 126 -15.77 27.39 -22.33
CA ILE A 126 -16.60 26.33 -21.72
C ILE A 126 -16.73 26.56 -20.21
N GLY A 127 -15.63 26.77 -19.50
CA GLY A 127 -15.65 26.83 -18.04
C GLY A 127 -16.02 28.19 -17.49
N LEU A 128 -15.41 29.26 -18.00
CA LEU A 128 -15.62 30.61 -17.44
C LEU A 128 -16.81 31.32 -18.05
N GLN A 129 -16.97 31.28 -19.37
CA GLN A 129 -18.11 31.92 -20.06
C GLN A 129 -19.32 30.99 -20.17
N SER A 130 -19.21 29.71 -19.79
CA SER A 130 -20.33 28.75 -19.83
C SER A 130 -21.07 28.77 -21.18
N ARG A 131 -20.31 28.80 -22.28
CA ARG A 131 -20.84 28.86 -23.65
C ARG A 131 -21.00 27.47 -24.23
N ASP A 132 -22.04 27.31 -25.06
CA ASP A 132 -22.27 26.07 -25.79
C ASP A 132 -21.21 25.81 -26.84
N ILE A 133 -20.97 24.53 -27.13
CA ILE A 133 -20.00 24.10 -28.13
C ILE A 133 -20.34 24.67 -29.51
N SER A 134 -21.62 24.77 -29.87
CA SER A 134 -22.07 25.39 -31.12
C SER A 134 -21.68 26.86 -31.26
N TYR A 135 -21.63 27.62 -30.16
CA TYR A 135 -21.14 28.99 -30.20
C TYR A 135 -19.63 29.03 -30.47
N ILE A 136 -18.88 28.12 -29.82
CA ILE A 136 -17.43 28.02 -29.97
C ILE A 136 -17.06 27.63 -31.41
N GLU A 137 -17.82 26.72 -32.04
CA GLU A 137 -17.67 26.35 -33.45
C GLU A 137 -17.71 27.58 -34.38
N GLY A 138 -18.71 28.45 -34.21
CA GLY A 138 -18.86 29.64 -35.04
C GLY A 138 -17.76 30.68 -34.82
N VAL A 139 -17.32 30.84 -33.57
CA VAL A 139 -16.35 31.86 -33.17
C VAL A 139 -14.91 31.46 -33.50
N MET A 140 -14.54 30.20 -33.26
CA MET A 140 -13.20 29.67 -33.55
C MET A 140 -13.05 29.14 -34.96
N LYS A 141 -14.15 28.91 -35.70
CA LYS A 141 -14.17 28.26 -37.01
C LYS A 141 -13.49 26.89 -36.99
N LEU A 142 -13.74 26.13 -35.92
CA LEU A 142 -13.24 24.77 -35.72
C LEU A 142 -14.42 23.79 -35.73
N GLU A 143 -14.14 22.56 -36.16
CA GLU A 143 -15.13 21.48 -36.12
C GLU A 143 -15.40 21.03 -34.67
N ARG A 144 -16.64 20.62 -34.38
CA ARG A 144 -17.06 20.11 -33.06
C ARG A 144 -16.08 19.09 -32.48
N GLN A 145 -15.71 18.08 -33.26
CA GLN A 145 -14.81 17.01 -32.87
C GLN A 145 -13.43 17.54 -32.48
N GLN A 146 -12.93 18.59 -33.17
CA GLN A 146 -11.64 19.20 -32.85
C GLN A 146 -11.69 19.95 -31.53
N ILE A 147 -12.78 20.67 -31.26
CA ILE A 147 -12.99 21.39 -29.99
C ILE A 147 -13.01 20.40 -28.83
N LEU A 148 -13.79 19.31 -28.95
CA LEU A 148 -13.84 18.25 -27.94
C LEU A 148 -12.48 17.57 -27.77
N SER A 149 -11.77 17.29 -28.86
CA SER A 149 -10.42 16.70 -28.82
C SER A 149 -9.41 17.59 -28.10
N LEU A 150 -9.44 18.90 -28.36
CA LEU A 150 -8.59 19.88 -27.67
C LEU A 150 -8.96 19.97 -26.19
N PHE A 151 -10.25 19.93 -25.88
CA PHE A 151 -10.74 19.96 -24.52
C PHE A 151 -10.32 18.70 -23.73
N ILE A 152 -10.42 17.50 -24.31
CA ILE A 152 -9.90 16.25 -23.71
C ILE A 152 -8.38 16.38 -23.43
N LYS A 153 -7.61 16.97 -24.36
CA LYS A 153 -6.18 17.21 -24.14
C LYS A 153 -5.91 18.14 -22.96
N VAL A 154 -6.74 19.17 -22.75
CA VAL A 154 -6.64 20.06 -21.57
C VAL A 154 -6.90 19.27 -20.29
N ILE A 155 -8.03 18.57 -20.22
CA ILE A 155 -8.41 17.79 -19.03
C ILE A 155 -7.37 16.71 -18.73
N LYS A 156 -6.79 16.06 -19.74
CA LYS A 156 -5.71 15.07 -19.57
C LYS A 156 -4.46 15.68 -18.94
N LYS A 157 -4.07 16.89 -19.32
CA LYS A 157 -2.93 17.59 -18.72
C LYS A 157 -3.22 17.97 -17.26
N VAL A 158 -4.41 18.47 -16.97
CA VAL A 158 -4.86 18.81 -15.61
C VAL A 158 -4.90 17.56 -14.74
N TYR A 159 -5.52 16.48 -15.21
CA TYR A 159 -5.56 15.19 -14.52
C TYR A 159 -4.17 14.66 -14.19
N LYS A 160 -3.25 14.66 -15.17
CA LYS A 160 -1.86 14.24 -14.95
C LYS A 160 -1.20 15.04 -13.83
N TYR A 161 -1.38 16.36 -13.83
CA TYR A 161 -0.82 17.22 -12.80
C TYR A 161 -1.41 16.93 -11.40
N LEU A 162 -2.73 16.82 -11.29
CA LEU A 162 -3.40 16.50 -10.03
C LEU A 162 -3.01 15.10 -9.52
N TYR A 163 -2.86 14.14 -10.43
CA TYR A 163 -2.41 12.79 -10.10
C TYR A 163 -0.97 12.77 -9.59
N THR A 164 -0.06 13.56 -10.18
CA THR A 164 1.30 13.71 -9.67
C THR A 164 1.30 14.26 -8.25
N ILE A 165 0.53 15.31 -7.98
CA ILE A 165 0.41 15.89 -6.63
C ILE A 165 -0.11 14.84 -5.62
N ALA A 166 -1.21 14.15 -5.97
CA ALA A 166 -1.79 13.13 -5.11
C ALA A 166 -0.81 11.96 -4.87
N SER A 167 -0.02 11.59 -5.87
CA SER A 167 1.00 10.54 -5.76
C SER A 167 2.15 10.95 -4.85
N GLU A 168 2.62 12.19 -4.96
CA GLU A 168 3.64 12.77 -4.07
C GLU A 168 3.16 12.80 -2.60
N GLU A 169 1.88 13.16 -2.38
CA GLU A 169 1.28 13.14 -1.05
C GLU A 169 1.24 11.72 -0.45
N ILE A 170 0.78 10.74 -1.24
CA ILE A 170 0.75 9.33 -0.82
C ILE A 170 2.17 8.85 -0.50
N GLN A 171 3.16 9.16 -1.33
CA GLN A 171 4.56 8.80 -1.09
C GLN A 171 5.12 9.43 0.19
N SER A 172 4.77 10.68 0.49
CA SER A 172 5.19 11.35 1.72
C SER A 172 4.54 10.79 2.99
N THR A 173 3.32 10.25 2.87
CA THR A 173 2.55 9.68 3.99
C THR A 173 2.90 8.21 4.22
N LEU A 174 3.31 7.49 3.18
CA LEU A 174 3.72 6.09 3.30
C LEU A 174 4.97 5.99 4.17
N PRO A 175 4.99 5.07 5.15
CA PRO A 175 6.22 4.81 5.91
C PRO A 175 7.28 4.37 4.91
N GLN A 176 8.38 5.14 4.82
CA GLN A 176 9.49 4.74 3.97
C GLN A 176 9.91 3.34 4.40
N PRO A 177 10.02 2.38 3.46
CA PRO A 177 10.52 1.06 3.80
C PRO A 177 11.90 1.29 4.40
N LYS A 178 12.04 1.07 5.71
CA LYS A 178 13.35 0.99 6.34
C LYS A 178 14.07 -0.09 5.56
N VAL A 179 15.00 0.32 4.71
CA VAL A 179 15.91 -0.59 4.02
C VAL A 179 16.63 -1.28 5.16
N THR A 180 16.11 -2.45 5.52
CA THR A 180 16.78 -3.31 6.48
C THR A 180 17.98 -3.76 5.68
N LEU A 181 19.14 -3.14 5.96
CA LEU A 181 20.41 -3.63 5.42
C LEU A 181 20.43 -5.10 5.84
N MET A 182 20.24 -5.98 4.85
CA MET A 182 20.35 -7.42 5.02
C MET A 182 21.84 -7.68 5.21
N GLU A 183 22.36 -7.33 6.39
CA GLU A 183 23.71 -7.62 6.77
C GLU A 183 23.82 -9.14 6.84
N PRO A 184 24.82 -9.74 6.16
CA PRO A 184 25.10 -11.14 6.32
C PRO A 184 25.22 -11.47 7.81
N HIS A 185 24.60 -12.57 8.23
CA HIS A 185 24.79 -13.05 9.59
C HIS A 185 26.30 -13.19 9.85
N LYS A 186 26.76 -12.71 11.02
CA LYS A 186 28.17 -12.76 11.41
C LYS A 186 28.71 -14.19 11.52
N ILE A 187 27.80 -15.16 11.61
CA ILE A 187 28.05 -16.58 11.79
C ILE A 187 27.44 -17.28 10.57
N SER A 188 28.18 -18.25 10.00
CA SER A 188 27.64 -19.08 8.92
C SER A 188 26.49 -19.94 9.45
N VAL A 189 25.51 -20.25 8.58
CA VAL A 189 24.44 -21.20 8.90
C VAL A 189 25.02 -22.54 9.36
N ASP A 190 26.12 -22.97 8.74
CA ASP A 190 26.79 -24.23 9.10
C ASP A 190 27.38 -24.20 10.52
N GLU A 191 27.95 -23.06 10.92
CA GLU A 191 28.54 -22.89 12.24
C GLU A 191 27.47 -22.79 13.35
N ASP A 192 26.32 -22.19 13.05
CA ASP A 192 25.16 -22.17 13.95
C ASP A 192 24.56 -23.57 14.15
N LEU A 193 24.44 -24.35 13.07
CA LEU A 193 23.99 -25.74 13.12
C LEU A 193 24.94 -26.62 13.93
N GLU A 194 26.25 -26.44 13.77
CA GLU A 194 27.28 -27.17 14.52
C GLU A 194 27.26 -26.81 16.02
N ASN A 195 27.07 -25.53 16.35
CA ASN A 195 26.93 -25.09 17.74
C ASN A 195 25.67 -25.67 18.38
N ALA A 196 24.54 -25.68 17.67
CA ALA A 196 23.30 -26.28 18.13
C ALA A 196 23.43 -27.81 18.32
N ALA A 197 24.11 -28.50 17.39
CA ALA A 197 24.38 -29.94 17.50
C ALA A 197 25.22 -30.25 18.74
N ARG A 198 26.29 -29.48 18.99
CA ARG A 198 27.13 -29.63 20.20
C ARG A 198 26.33 -29.40 21.49
N GLU A 199 25.43 -28.43 21.52
CA GLU A 199 24.59 -28.17 22.69
C GLU A 199 23.60 -29.32 22.97
N VAL A 200 23.02 -29.90 21.92
CA VAL A 200 22.13 -31.07 22.02
C VAL A 200 22.90 -32.30 22.48
N GLU A 201 24.08 -32.57 21.92
CA GLU A 201 24.92 -33.68 22.36
C GLU A 201 25.36 -33.52 23.81
N ALA A 202 25.75 -32.32 24.24
CA ALA A 202 26.12 -32.05 25.63
C ALA A 202 24.94 -32.30 26.58
N LYS A 203 23.73 -31.84 26.21
CA LYS A 203 22.49 -32.12 26.96
C LYS A 203 22.13 -33.61 26.98
N MET A 204 22.33 -34.32 25.88
CA MET A 204 22.10 -35.77 25.83
C MET A 204 23.11 -36.51 26.70
N ARG A 205 24.39 -36.17 26.65
CA ARG A 205 25.43 -36.77 27.49
C ARG A 205 25.16 -36.53 28.97
N SER A 206 24.84 -35.31 29.39
CA SER A 206 24.49 -35.02 30.79
C SER A 206 23.26 -35.79 31.27
N ASN A 207 22.24 -35.94 30.40
CA ASN A 207 21.05 -36.72 30.73
C ASN A 207 21.33 -38.23 30.76
N THR A 208 22.27 -38.70 29.93
CA THR A 208 22.64 -40.11 29.83
C THR A 208 23.52 -40.52 31.01
N GLU A 209 24.49 -39.69 31.41
CA GLU A 209 25.33 -39.92 32.59
C GLU A 209 24.52 -39.99 33.89
N GLY A 210 23.42 -39.21 34.01
CA GLY A 210 22.52 -39.30 35.16
C GLY A 210 21.57 -40.50 35.17
N SER A 211 21.38 -41.19 34.03
CA SER A 211 20.42 -42.29 33.88
C SER A 211 21.06 -43.67 33.71
N LEU A 212 22.36 -43.77 33.44
CA LEU A 212 23.08 -45.02 33.27
C LEU A 212 23.76 -45.46 34.58
N ASN A 213 22.98 -45.99 35.53
CA ASN A 213 23.56 -46.66 36.70
C ASN A 213 24.15 -48.02 36.27
N PRO A 214 25.47 -48.27 36.45
CA PRO A 214 26.10 -49.54 36.06
C PRO A 214 25.50 -50.76 36.77
N GLU A 215 24.91 -50.57 37.95
CA GLU A 215 24.22 -51.63 38.71
C GLU A 215 22.90 -52.10 38.06
N LEU A 216 22.21 -51.23 37.31
CA LEU A 216 20.99 -51.59 36.55
C LEU A 216 21.29 -52.44 35.30
N PHE A 217 22.53 -52.46 34.82
CA PHE A 217 22.96 -53.32 33.71
C PHE A 217 23.41 -54.70 34.20
N GLN A 218 23.93 -54.78 35.43
CA GLN A 218 24.33 -56.06 36.03
C GLN A 218 23.14 -57.01 36.26
N LYS A 219 21.92 -56.50 36.48
CA LYS A 219 20.70 -57.34 36.56
C LYS A 219 20.28 -57.98 35.23
N TYR A 220 20.82 -57.51 34.10
CA TYR A 220 20.59 -58.08 32.77
C TYR A 220 21.84 -58.75 32.20
N ALA A 221 22.96 -58.76 32.95
CA ALA A 221 24.13 -59.53 32.58
C ALA A 221 23.78 -61.03 32.65
N ILE A 222 23.93 -61.73 31.53
CA ILE A 222 23.75 -63.19 31.46
C ILE A 222 25.01 -63.79 32.09
N VAL A 223 24.86 -64.36 33.28
CA VAL A 223 25.97 -64.94 34.08
C VAL A 223 26.18 -66.43 33.81
N ASP A 224 25.24 -67.09 33.10
CA ASP A 224 25.34 -68.53 32.80
C ASP A 224 26.14 -68.77 31.52
N GLY A 225 27.18 -69.60 31.67
CA GLY A 225 28.17 -69.89 30.65
C GLY A 225 27.60 -70.57 29.40
N ASP A 226 28.38 -70.47 28.32
CA ASP A 226 28.05 -70.74 26.91
C ASP A 226 27.26 -72.05 26.61
N ALA A 227 27.24 -73.02 27.52
CA ALA A 227 26.58 -74.32 27.35
C ALA A 227 25.03 -74.26 27.24
N GLU A 228 24.36 -73.34 27.93
CA GLU A 228 22.89 -73.18 27.81
C GLU A 228 22.50 -72.35 26.58
N PHE A 229 23.36 -71.40 26.21
CA PHE A 229 23.20 -70.59 25.02
C PHE A 229 23.39 -71.45 23.75
N GLU A 230 24.39 -72.33 23.73
CA GLU A 230 24.61 -73.31 22.66
C GLU A 230 23.47 -74.34 22.56
N ASN A 231 22.89 -74.78 23.69
CA ASN A 231 21.71 -75.64 23.68
C ASN A 231 20.45 -74.94 23.13
N ALA A 232 20.28 -73.65 23.39
CA ALA A 232 19.19 -72.87 22.79
C ALA A 232 19.38 -72.66 21.27
N LEU A 233 20.63 -72.72 20.79
CA LEU A 233 21.02 -72.63 19.38
C LEU A 233 21.09 -74.01 18.68
N GLN A 234 20.67 -75.10 19.34
CA GLN A 234 20.86 -76.49 18.93
C GLN A 234 20.89 -76.69 17.40
N ASN A 235 22.11 -76.91 16.90
CA ASN A 235 22.48 -77.36 15.56
C ASN A 235 22.25 -76.38 14.39
N GLY A 236 22.77 -75.15 14.47
CA GLY A 236 23.21 -74.36 13.31
C GLY A 236 22.16 -74.06 12.21
N GLY A 237 20.88 -74.22 12.52
CA GLY A 237 19.76 -73.96 11.61
C GLY A 237 19.38 -72.49 11.62
N LYS A 238 19.25 -71.87 10.44
CA LYS A 238 18.92 -70.46 10.24
C LYS A 238 17.76 -70.00 11.13
N ILE A 239 18.03 -69.01 11.98
CA ILE A 239 17.02 -68.30 12.77
C ILE A 239 16.10 -67.55 11.79
N PRO A 240 14.76 -67.74 11.83
CA PRO A 240 13.86 -66.94 11.01
C PRO A 240 13.91 -65.48 11.49
N THR A 241 14.00 -64.53 10.56
CA THR A 241 14.04 -63.09 10.81
C THR A 241 12.78 -62.65 11.57
N GLY A 242 12.88 -62.55 12.89
CA GLY A 242 11.79 -62.16 13.80
C GLY A 242 11.52 -63.09 14.99
N GLY A 243 12.25 -64.19 15.16
CA GLY A 243 12.08 -65.10 16.31
C GLY A 243 12.74 -64.59 17.60
N VAL A 244 12.01 -64.63 18.72
CA VAL A 244 12.54 -64.33 20.06
C VAL A 244 13.03 -65.63 20.70
N ILE A 245 14.29 -65.66 21.14
CA ILE A 245 14.90 -66.78 21.89
C ILE A 245 14.91 -66.38 23.37
N SER A 246 14.22 -67.16 24.22
CA SER A 246 14.18 -66.92 25.66
C SER A 246 15.04 -67.94 26.40
N VAL A 247 16.10 -67.48 27.07
CA VAL A 247 16.92 -68.30 27.96
C VAL A 247 16.46 -68.07 29.41
N LYS A 248 16.30 -69.14 30.19
CA LYS A 248 15.71 -69.09 31.53
C LYS A 248 16.76 -68.60 32.54
N SER A 249 16.59 -67.40 33.08
CA SER A 249 17.45 -66.88 34.16
C SER A 249 17.25 -67.67 35.47
N SER A 250 18.35 -68.05 36.11
CA SER A 250 18.41 -68.88 37.33
C SER A 250 18.36 -68.08 38.65
N ARG A 251 18.12 -66.76 38.64
CA ARG A 251 18.06 -65.92 39.87
C ARG A 251 16.62 -65.61 40.33
N ASN A 252 16.32 -65.94 41.58
CA ASN A 252 15.04 -65.65 42.26
C ASN A 252 14.76 -64.13 42.34
N LYS A 253 13.61 -63.69 41.82
CA LYS A 253 13.12 -62.30 41.93
C LYS A 253 12.67 -61.99 43.37
N LYS A 254 13.23 -60.95 43.98
CA LYS A 254 12.57 -60.17 45.03
C LYS A 254 11.99 -58.91 44.40
N GLU A 255 10.68 -58.76 44.44
CA GLU A 255 9.98 -57.50 44.17
C GLU A 255 9.99 -56.67 45.46
N GLU A 256 10.50 -55.44 45.41
CA GLU A 256 10.17 -54.41 46.39
C GLU A 256 9.62 -53.17 45.68
N HIS A 257 8.33 -52.94 45.92
CA HIS A 257 7.64 -51.68 45.70
C HIS A 257 8.13 -50.65 46.72
N ALA A 258 8.61 -49.50 46.24
CA ALA A 258 8.65 -48.27 47.04
C ALA A 258 7.96 -47.13 46.28
N LYS A 259 6.80 -46.71 46.80
CA LYS A 259 6.04 -45.54 46.39
C LYS A 259 6.69 -44.28 46.96
N HIS A 260 6.77 -43.20 46.20
CA HIS A 260 6.65 -41.86 46.76
C HIS A 260 5.88 -40.90 45.84
N ARG A 261 4.91 -40.22 46.44
CA ARG A 261 3.90 -39.28 45.92
C ARG A 261 4.54 -37.90 45.60
N GLU A 262 4.26 -37.29 44.45
CA GLU A 262 3.16 -36.33 44.13
C GLU A 262 3.46 -34.87 44.56
N SER A 263 3.60 -33.95 43.58
CA SER A 263 2.94 -32.63 43.58
C SER A 263 3.26 -31.79 42.32
N ASP A 264 2.24 -31.64 41.47
CA ASP A 264 1.65 -30.39 40.96
C ASP A 264 2.43 -29.27 40.22
N LYS A 265 1.85 -28.94 39.04
CA LYS A 265 1.73 -27.63 38.33
C LYS A 265 3.01 -27.02 37.73
N SER A 266 3.06 -26.45 36.53
CA SER A 266 2.11 -25.91 35.54
C SER A 266 2.91 -25.73 34.22
N GLY A 267 2.39 -25.94 33.02
CA GLY A 267 1.64 -24.93 32.27
C GLY A 267 2.08 -24.84 30.80
N LYS A 268 1.15 -25.15 29.89
CA LYS A 268 0.88 -24.49 28.59
C LYS A 268 1.82 -24.71 27.37
N SER A 269 1.31 -25.47 26.39
CA SER A 269 1.61 -25.35 24.95
C SER A 269 0.45 -26.01 24.17
N ARG A 270 -0.48 -25.29 23.53
CA ARG A 270 -0.48 -24.74 22.15
C ARG A 270 -0.22 -25.76 21.02
N GLY A 271 -1.22 -25.86 20.11
CA GLY A 271 -1.10 -26.34 18.72
C GLY A 271 -1.56 -27.78 18.51
N LYS A 272 -2.81 -28.05 18.08
CA LYS A 272 -3.42 -27.94 16.72
C LYS A 272 -3.44 -29.30 15.98
N ASN A 273 -4.67 -29.65 15.58
CA ASN A 273 -5.10 -30.49 14.45
C ASN A 273 -4.74 -32.00 14.52
N GLU A 274 -5.58 -32.96 14.14
CA GLU A 274 -6.76 -32.94 13.26
C GLU A 274 -7.53 -34.27 13.31
N HIS A 275 -8.80 -34.19 12.90
CA HIS A 275 -9.66 -35.22 12.30
C HIS A 275 -10.11 -36.48 13.07
N GLY A 276 -11.44 -36.62 13.13
CA GLY A 276 -12.05 -37.91 12.79
C GLY A 276 -13.28 -38.34 13.57
N SER A 277 -14.43 -38.21 12.91
CA SER A 277 -15.61 -39.09 13.00
C SER A 277 -16.68 -38.87 14.10
N SER A 278 -17.84 -38.47 13.58
CA SER A 278 -19.19 -38.99 13.85
C SER A 278 -19.67 -39.15 15.29
N SER A 279 -20.77 -38.49 15.63
CA SER A 279 -22.10 -39.12 15.63
C SER A 279 -23.21 -38.23 16.23
N LYS A 280 -24.36 -38.22 15.53
CA LYS A 280 -25.76 -38.24 16.03
C LYS A 280 -26.17 -37.22 17.11
N SER A 281 -26.91 -36.18 16.71
CA SER A 281 -28.39 -36.13 16.71
C SER A 281 -29.02 -35.87 18.08
N ASN A 282 -29.69 -34.72 18.27
CA ASN A 282 -31.15 -34.58 18.24
C ASN A 282 -31.65 -33.31 18.98
N LYS A 283 -32.42 -32.48 18.25
CA LYS A 283 -33.84 -32.18 18.53
C LYS A 283 -34.18 -31.26 19.72
N LYS A 284 -34.59 -30.02 19.39
CA LYS A 284 -35.87 -29.35 19.80
C LYS A 284 -35.89 -27.96 19.14
N ARG A 285 -36.77 -27.62 18.19
CA ARG A 285 -38.20 -27.21 18.34
C ARG A 285 -38.36 -26.21 19.52
N LYS A 286 -38.95 -25.03 19.39
CA LYS A 286 -40.00 -24.56 18.47
C LYS A 286 -40.23 -23.04 18.74
N SER A 287 -40.74 -22.34 17.71
CA SER A 287 -41.80 -21.29 17.74
C SER A 287 -41.65 -20.07 18.66
N SER A 288 -42.17 -18.87 18.38
CA SER A 288 -42.78 -18.18 17.25
C SER A 288 -43.28 -16.87 17.87
N HIS A 289 -43.10 -15.73 17.23
CA HIS A 289 -44.19 -14.78 17.02
C HIS A 289 -43.83 -13.85 15.86
#